data_AF-A0A8J6MI36-F1
#
_entry.id   AF-A0A8J6MI36-F1
#
_cell.length_a   1.000
_cell.length_b   1.000
_cell.length_c   1.000
_cell.angle_alpha   90.00
_cell.angle_beta   90.00
_cell.angle_gamma   90.00
#
_symmetry.space_group_name_H-M   'P 1'
#
loop_
_entity.id
_entity.type
_entity.pdbx_description
1 polymer ?
#
loop_
_entity_poly.entity_id
_entity_poly.type
_entity_poly.pdbx_seq_one_letter_code
_entity_poly.pdbx_strand_id
1 'polypeptide(L)'
;IAFALIAFGSGTVFFLRQGVLPWQDWLAPWLLVCLGSSLNLYVSPLLAVAEGAGRVDRVARMRLIQSIAGYGLMWALLLAHSRLWAAAAVPCVAGLISWRWLADRRRLGLPQVLVHPQADGAAPASADAPPALTWRRDVLPLQWRIALSWVSGYFIFQTFTPFLFAHQGAVAAGRAGLALGACTAILGLGMSWVNATSPRMSAAIARGDRTELKHIYSRVLVRSLGFTALALALLIGAAVAGQHAGMRFAERIADPITLTCLGLTTLANCAIGAMAIFMRCHKEEPMLVPSVVMALLTLTSVSWGSTVNAQLPFILYSAVTLCIALPWSIAIFLRYWRRPN
;
A
#
# COMPACT_ATOMS: atom_id res chain seq x y z
N ILE A 1 -11.07 -17.70 -4.92
CA ILE A 1 -12.18 -18.45 -4.28
C ILE A 1 -12.07 -18.37 -2.76
N ALA A 2 -10.99 -18.83 -2.12
CA ALA A 2 -10.83 -18.77 -0.66
C ALA A 2 -11.07 -17.36 -0.07
N PHE A 3 -10.45 -16.33 -0.65
CA PHE A 3 -10.67 -14.94 -0.23
C PHE A 3 -12.15 -14.51 -0.31
N ALA A 4 -12.85 -14.85 -1.40
CA ALA A 4 -14.26 -14.52 -1.59
C ALA A 4 -15.13 -15.14 -0.49
N LEU A 5 -14.91 -16.42 -0.18
CA LEU A 5 -15.67 -17.16 0.83
C LEU A 5 -15.39 -16.64 2.25
N ILE A 6 -14.12 -16.39 2.57
CA ILE A 6 -13.73 -15.88 3.89
C ILE A 6 -14.30 -14.47 4.09
N ALA A 7 -14.05 -13.55 3.15
CA ALA A 7 -14.53 -12.19 3.25
C ALA A 7 -16.07 -12.14 3.30
N PHE A 8 -16.74 -12.83 2.39
CA PHE A 8 -18.19 -12.88 2.36
C PHE A 8 -18.77 -13.46 3.65
N GLY A 9 -18.26 -14.59 4.11
CA GLY A 9 -18.70 -15.25 5.35
C GLY A 9 -18.49 -14.39 6.60
N SER A 10 -17.28 -13.85 6.79
CA SER A 10 -16.98 -13.01 7.95
C SER A 10 -17.81 -11.74 7.98
N GLY A 11 -17.99 -11.09 6.82
CA GLY A 11 -18.83 -9.90 6.69
C GLY A 11 -20.29 -10.19 6.98
N THR A 12 -20.82 -11.29 6.44
CA THR A 12 -22.22 -11.70 6.67
C THR A 12 -22.48 -11.95 8.15
N VAL A 13 -21.59 -12.67 8.85
CA VAL A 13 -21.70 -12.90 10.30
C VAL A 13 -21.65 -11.58 11.08
N PHE A 14 -20.76 -10.66 10.69
CA PHE A 14 -20.63 -9.36 11.34
C PHE A 14 -21.89 -8.50 11.18
N PHE A 15 -22.42 -8.38 9.95
CA PHE A 15 -23.61 -7.57 9.68
C PHE A 15 -24.88 -8.17 10.32
N LEU A 16 -25.00 -9.50 10.34
CA LEU A 16 -26.10 -10.18 11.04
C LEU A 16 -26.06 -9.93 12.56
N ARG A 17 -24.86 -9.83 13.16
CA ARG A 17 -24.72 -9.54 14.60
C ARG A 17 -25.04 -8.10 14.98
N GLN A 18 -24.77 -7.14 14.10
CA GLN A 18 -25.10 -5.73 14.39
C GLN A 18 -26.60 -5.43 14.21
N GLY A 19 -27.28 -6.10 13.27
CA GLY A 19 -28.74 -6.03 13.14
C GLY A 19 -29.33 -4.66 12.76
N VAL A 20 -28.51 -3.72 12.28
CA VAL A 20 -28.93 -2.33 12.00
C VAL A 20 -29.79 -2.22 10.72
N LEU A 21 -29.56 -3.09 9.73
CA LEU A 21 -30.22 -3.06 8.42
C LEU A 21 -30.77 -4.45 8.04
N PRO A 22 -31.93 -4.51 7.33
CA PRO A 22 -32.46 -5.75 6.77
C PRO A 22 -31.46 -6.41 5.81
N TRP A 23 -31.41 -7.74 5.80
CA TRP A 23 -30.49 -8.50 4.95
C TRP A 23 -30.63 -8.20 3.46
N GLN A 24 -31.84 -7.85 3.01
CA GLN A 24 -32.16 -7.53 1.61
C GLN A 24 -31.39 -6.29 1.12
N ASP A 25 -31.10 -5.33 2.00
CA ASP A 25 -30.50 -4.06 1.63
C ASP A 25 -28.97 -4.14 1.48
N TRP A 26 -28.31 -5.05 2.21
CA TRP A 26 -26.84 -5.11 2.25
C TRP A 26 -26.23 -6.38 1.63
N LEU A 27 -26.97 -7.50 1.58
CA LEU A 27 -26.40 -8.78 1.15
C LEU A 27 -25.92 -8.75 -0.32
N ALA A 28 -26.74 -8.20 -1.22
CA ALA A 28 -26.39 -8.12 -2.65
C ALA A 28 -25.24 -7.13 -2.94
N PRO A 29 -25.24 -5.89 -2.41
CA PRO A 29 -24.08 -5.00 -2.51
C PRO A 29 -22.80 -5.62 -1.93
N TRP A 30 -22.91 -6.30 -0.78
CA TRP A 30 -21.78 -6.97 -0.14
C TRP A 30 -21.20 -8.09 -1.00
N LEU A 31 -22.06 -8.94 -1.56
CA LEU A 31 -21.65 -10.00 -2.48
C LEU A 31 -20.88 -9.42 -3.68
N LEU A 32 -21.37 -8.34 -4.28
CA LEU A 32 -20.71 -7.69 -5.42
C LEU A 32 -19.33 -7.12 -5.03
N VAL A 33 -19.21 -6.48 -3.87
CA VAL A 33 -17.91 -6.00 -3.35
C VAL A 33 -16.94 -7.17 -3.19
N CYS A 34 -17.38 -8.29 -2.60
CA CYS A 34 -16.56 -9.49 -2.42
C CYS A 34 -16.13 -10.08 -3.76
N LEU A 35 -17.03 -10.20 -4.74
CA LEU A 35 -16.74 -10.75 -6.07
C LEU A 35 -15.78 -9.84 -6.86
N GLY A 36 -16.04 -8.53 -6.91
CA GLY A 36 -15.20 -7.57 -7.61
C GLY A 36 -13.78 -7.52 -7.03
N SER A 37 -13.67 -7.50 -5.70
CA SER A 37 -12.37 -7.51 -4.99
C SER A 37 -11.63 -8.83 -5.22
N SER A 38 -12.34 -9.96 -5.23
CA SER A 38 -11.75 -11.28 -5.50
C SER A 38 -11.19 -11.40 -6.91
N LEU A 39 -11.89 -10.85 -7.90
CA LEU A 39 -11.44 -10.83 -9.29
C LEU A 39 -10.18 -9.96 -9.43
N ASN A 40 -10.17 -8.79 -8.80
CA ASN A 40 -8.99 -7.91 -8.80
C ASN A 40 -7.78 -8.60 -8.14
N LEU A 41 -7.98 -9.23 -6.98
CA LEU A 41 -6.95 -9.97 -6.27
C LEU A 41 -6.37 -11.13 -7.11
N TYR A 42 -7.22 -11.83 -7.88
CA TYR A 42 -6.77 -12.91 -8.77
C TYR A 42 -5.90 -12.40 -9.93
N VAL A 43 -6.22 -11.23 -10.49
CA VAL A 43 -5.47 -10.66 -11.63
C VAL A 43 -4.17 -9.96 -11.16
N SER A 44 -4.08 -9.53 -9.90
CA SER A 44 -2.96 -8.75 -9.37
C SER A 44 -1.56 -9.37 -9.61
N PRO A 45 -1.33 -10.69 -9.42
CA PRO A 45 -0.01 -11.29 -9.64
C PRO A 45 0.41 -11.24 -11.12
N LEU A 46 -0.55 -11.38 -12.04
CA LEU A 46 -0.28 -11.33 -13.48
C LEU A 46 0.12 -9.91 -13.92
N LEU A 47 -0.47 -8.89 -13.30
CA LEU A 47 -0.08 -7.50 -13.51
C LEU A 47 1.32 -7.23 -12.95
N ALA A 48 1.65 -7.78 -11.78
CA ALA A 48 2.99 -7.65 -11.21
C ALA A 48 4.06 -8.28 -12.12
N VAL A 49 3.77 -9.42 -12.75
CA VAL A 49 4.67 -10.02 -13.77
C VAL A 49 4.82 -9.11 -14.98
N ALA A 50 3.73 -8.51 -15.47
CA ALA A 50 3.78 -7.58 -16.59
C ALA A 50 4.58 -6.29 -16.27
N GLU A 51 4.43 -5.75 -15.06
CA GLU A 51 5.24 -4.63 -14.55
C GLU A 51 6.73 -5.02 -14.47
N GLY A 52 7.04 -6.21 -13.95
CA GLY A 52 8.39 -6.76 -13.89
C GLY A 52 9.03 -6.97 -15.27
N ALA A 53 8.24 -7.30 -16.29
CA ALA A 53 8.68 -7.40 -17.68
C ALA A 53 8.88 -6.03 -18.38
N GLY A 54 8.75 -4.91 -17.66
CA GLY A 54 8.99 -3.55 -18.16
C GLY A 54 7.75 -2.83 -18.70
N ARG A 55 6.55 -3.40 -18.60
CA ARG A 55 5.29 -2.79 -19.12
C ARG A 55 4.58 -1.92 -18.08
N VAL A 56 5.36 -1.16 -17.32
CA VAL A 56 4.87 -0.32 -16.21
C VAL A 56 3.88 0.73 -16.71
N ASP A 57 4.13 1.32 -17.88
CA ASP A 57 3.28 2.31 -18.54
C ASP A 57 1.88 1.76 -18.84
N ARG A 58 1.79 0.54 -19.39
CA ARG A 58 0.51 -0.08 -19.78
C ARG A 58 -0.33 -0.45 -18.58
N VAL A 59 0.31 -0.97 -17.53
CA VAL A 59 -0.37 -1.33 -16.28
C VAL A 59 -0.82 -0.07 -15.55
N ALA A 60 0.02 0.96 -15.49
CA ALA A 60 -0.35 2.26 -14.90
C ALA A 60 -1.54 2.91 -15.63
N ARG A 61 -1.55 2.92 -16.98
CA ARG A 61 -2.69 3.43 -17.76
C ARG A 61 -3.96 2.64 -17.49
N MET A 62 -3.87 1.32 -17.37
CA MET A 62 -5.02 0.48 -17.03
C MET A 62 -5.56 0.82 -15.64
N ARG A 63 -4.69 0.93 -14.61
CA ARG A 63 -5.10 1.36 -13.26
C ARG A 63 -5.71 2.77 -13.24
N LEU A 64 -5.22 3.69 -14.07
CA LEU A 64 -5.81 5.01 -14.20
C LEU A 64 -7.25 4.94 -14.72
N ILE A 65 -7.50 4.14 -15.77
CA ILE A 65 -8.85 3.93 -16.30
C ILE A 65 -9.74 3.26 -15.25
N GLN A 66 -9.22 2.32 -14.46
CA GLN A 66 -9.95 1.72 -13.33
C GLN A 66 -10.39 2.75 -12.31
N SER A 67 -9.49 3.64 -11.89
CA SER A 67 -9.80 4.68 -10.92
C SER A 67 -10.82 5.68 -11.47
N ILE A 68 -10.62 6.20 -12.68
CA ILE A 68 -11.53 7.19 -13.28
C ILE A 68 -12.93 6.60 -13.46
N ALA A 69 -13.03 5.41 -14.08
CA ALA A 69 -14.32 4.78 -14.32
C ALA A 69 -14.98 4.32 -13.02
N GLY A 70 -14.21 3.74 -12.09
CA GLY A 70 -14.72 3.22 -10.82
C GLY A 70 -15.22 4.33 -9.90
N TYR A 71 -14.42 5.36 -9.66
CA TYR A 71 -14.86 6.50 -8.85
C TYR A 71 -15.94 7.32 -9.58
N GLY A 72 -15.84 7.52 -10.89
CA GLY A 72 -16.89 8.18 -11.67
C GLY A 72 -18.25 7.49 -11.53
N LEU A 73 -18.29 6.16 -11.63
CA LEU A 73 -19.50 5.38 -11.41
C LEU A 73 -19.98 5.44 -9.94
N MET A 74 -19.06 5.39 -8.98
CA MET A 74 -19.40 5.54 -7.56
C MET A 74 -20.10 6.88 -7.30
N TRP A 75 -19.56 7.99 -7.82
CA TRP A 75 -20.18 9.31 -7.68
C TRP A 75 -21.55 9.38 -8.38
N ALA A 76 -21.67 8.83 -9.59
CA ALA A 76 -22.95 8.78 -10.30
C ALA A 76 -24.03 8.02 -9.51
N LEU A 77 -23.68 6.87 -8.90
CA LEU A 77 -24.60 6.09 -8.05
C LEU A 77 -24.96 6.82 -6.75
N LEU A 78 -24.03 7.56 -6.15
CA LEU A 78 -24.33 8.39 -4.98
C LEU A 78 -25.30 9.52 -5.33
N LEU A 79 -25.12 10.19 -6.48
CA LEU A 79 -26.06 11.21 -6.98
C LEU A 79 -27.43 10.63 -7.34
N ALA A 80 -27.46 9.39 -7.83
CA ALA A 80 -28.69 8.63 -8.07
C ALA A 80 -29.29 8.03 -6.77
N HIS A 81 -28.79 8.43 -5.59
CA HIS A 81 -29.27 7.98 -4.28
C HIS A 81 -29.26 6.45 -4.10
N SER A 82 -28.37 5.74 -4.79
CA SER A 82 -28.28 4.26 -4.77
C SER A 82 -27.64 3.70 -3.49
N ARG A 83 -27.48 4.51 -2.43
CA ARG A 83 -27.03 4.11 -1.08
C ARG A 83 -25.81 3.17 -1.11
N LEU A 84 -25.98 1.93 -0.64
CA LEU A 84 -24.92 0.93 -0.48
C LEU A 84 -24.35 0.41 -1.82
N TRP A 85 -25.09 0.50 -2.91
CA TRP A 85 -24.65 0.02 -4.22
C TRP A 85 -23.45 0.79 -4.76
N ALA A 86 -23.28 2.05 -4.34
CA ALA A 86 -22.12 2.85 -4.72
C ALA A 86 -20.80 2.20 -4.26
N ALA A 87 -20.79 1.49 -3.13
CA ALA A 87 -19.58 0.83 -2.61
C ALA A 87 -19.09 -0.32 -3.51
N ALA A 88 -19.98 -0.94 -4.29
CA ALA A 88 -19.64 -2.00 -5.22
C ALA A 88 -18.99 -1.49 -6.51
N ALA A 89 -19.20 -0.22 -6.88
CA ALA A 89 -18.78 0.33 -8.16
C ALA A 89 -17.27 0.20 -8.41
N VAL A 90 -16.45 0.69 -7.47
CA VAL A 90 -14.99 0.71 -7.59
C VAL A 90 -14.41 -0.71 -7.75
N PRO A 91 -14.65 -1.68 -6.84
CA PRO A 91 -14.08 -3.02 -6.97
C PRO A 91 -14.62 -3.78 -8.19
N CYS A 92 -15.90 -3.62 -8.55
CA CYS A 92 -16.46 -4.29 -9.74
C CYS A 92 -15.85 -3.75 -11.03
N VAL A 93 -15.79 -2.42 -11.21
CA VAL A 93 -15.18 -1.80 -12.39
C VAL A 93 -13.70 -2.16 -12.48
N ALA A 94 -12.97 -2.12 -11.35
CA ALA A 94 -11.57 -2.50 -11.33
C ALA A 94 -11.37 -3.97 -11.72
N GLY A 95 -12.15 -4.89 -11.16
CA GLY A 95 -12.12 -6.31 -11.51
C GLY A 95 -12.41 -6.56 -13.00
N LEU A 96 -13.47 -5.95 -13.54
CA LEU A 96 -13.87 -6.10 -14.95
C LEU A 96 -12.81 -5.56 -15.92
N ILE A 97 -12.26 -4.38 -15.65
CA ILE A 97 -11.22 -3.78 -16.49
C ILE A 97 -9.92 -4.60 -16.39
N SER A 98 -9.53 -5.06 -15.19
CA SER A 98 -8.38 -5.96 -14.99
C SER A 98 -8.55 -7.24 -15.82
N TRP A 99 -9.73 -7.85 -15.74
CA TRP A 99 -10.04 -9.06 -16.49
C TRP A 99 -10.02 -8.86 -18.00
N ARG A 100 -10.66 -7.79 -18.48
CA ARG A 100 -10.67 -7.43 -19.91
C ARG A 100 -9.26 -7.16 -20.43
N TRP A 101 -8.43 -6.47 -19.65
CA TRP A 101 -7.03 -6.23 -20.00
C TRP A 101 -6.24 -7.53 -20.08
N LEU A 102 -6.52 -8.49 -19.18
CA LEU A 102 -5.92 -9.82 -19.21
C LEU A 102 -6.34 -10.65 -20.42
N ALA A 103 -7.62 -10.56 -20.82
CA ALA A 103 -8.16 -11.27 -21.98
C ALA A 103 -7.49 -10.84 -23.30
N ASP A 104 -6.97 -9.61 -23.37
CA ASP A 104 -6.22 -9.12 -24.52
C ASP A 104 -4.77 -9.66 -24.49
N ARG A 105 -4.61 -10.93 -24.89
CA ARG A 105 -3.33 -11.68 -24.89
C ARG A 105 -2.19 -10.94 -25.60
N ARG A 106 -2.50 -10.06 -26.56
CA ARG A 106 -1.52 -9.21 -27.28
C ARG A 106 -0.86 -8.17 -26.37
N ARG A 107 -1.54 -7.72 -25.31
CA ARG A 107 -1.02 -6.72 -24.36
C ARG A 107 -0.10 -7.31 -23.31
N LEU A 108 -0.24 -8.60 -23.02
CA LEU A 108 0.54 -9.27 -22.00
C LEU A 108 1.92 -9.66 -22.51
N GLY A 109 2.03 -10.11 -23.77
CA GLY A 109 3.29 -10.60 -24.36
C GLY A 109 4.18 -11.27 -23.32
N LEU A 110 3.52 -12.06 -22.46
CA LEU A 110 4.16 -12.81 -21.42
C LEU A 110 5.10 -13.74 -22.18
N PRO A 111 6.41 -13.75 -21.86
CA PRO A 111 7.22 -14.85 -22.31
C PRO A 111 6.52 -16.14 -21.85
N GLN A 112 6.53 -17.18 -22.68
CA GLN A 112 5.85 -18.47 -22.47
C GLN A 112 6.17 -19.18 -21.13
N VAL A 113 7.00 -18.56 -20.30
CA VAL A 113 7.45 -18.96 -18.95
C VAL A 113 6.32 -19.24 -17.96
N LEU A 114 5.14 -18.61 -18.10
CA LEU A 114 3.98 -18.94 -17.25
C LEU A 114 3.05 -19.99 -17.85
N VAL A 115 3.14 -20.25 -19.16
CA VAL A 115 2.23 -21.16 -19.88
C VAL A 115 2.85 -22.55 -20.07
N HIS A 116 4.17 -22.66 -20.01
CA HIS A 116 4.86 -23.92 -19.81
C HIS A 116 5.47 -23.95 -18.41
N PRO A 117 4.73 -24.37 -17.37
CA PRO A 117 5.41 -25.11 -16.32
C PRO A 117 6.02 -26.30 -17.05
N GLN A 118 7.34 -26.32 -17.26
CA GLN A 118 8.02 -27.58 -17.52
C GLN A 118 7.56 -28.50 -16.39
N ALA A 119 6.71 -29.47 -16.74
CA ALA A 119 6.20 -30.45 -15.81
C ALA A 119 7.39 -31.01 -15.04
N ASP A 120 7.27 -31.08 -13.72
CA ASP A 120 8.27 -31.67 -12.82
C ASP A 120 8.76 -33.00 -13.44
N GLY A 121 9.93 -32.98 -14.10
CA GLY A 121 10.48 -34.14 -14.81
C GLY A 121 10.90 -33.95 -16.28
N ALA A 122 10.63 -32.82 -16.95
CA ALA A 122 11.13 -32.59 -18.31
C ALA A 122 12.62 -32.23 -18.31
N ALA A 123 13.45 -33.03 -19.01
CA ALA A 123 14.88 -32.82 -19.13
C ALA A 123 15.23 -31.42 -19.67
N PRO A 124 16.27 -30.75 -19.14
CA PRO A 124 16.70 -29.44 -19.64
C PRO A 124 17.14 -29.56 -21.10
N ALA A 125 16.61 -28.69 -21.98
CA ALA A 125 16.92 -28.67 -23.41
C ALA A 125 18.39 -28.30 -23.72
N SER A 126 19.18 -27.92 -22.70
CA SER A 126 20.62 -27.69 -22.75
C SER A 126 21.21 -27.83 -21.34
N ALA A 127 22.43 -28.35 -21.22
CA ALA A 127 23.15 -28.51 -19.94
C ALA A 127 23.36 -27.18 -19.17
N ASP A 128 23.27 -26.04 -19.87
CA ASP A 128 23.41 -24.68 -19.32
C ASP A 128 22.07 -23.96 -19.08
N ALA A 129 20.92 -24.64 -19.21
CA ALA A 129 19.64 -23.99 -18.96
C ALA A 129 19.50 -23.66 -17.46
N PRO A 130 19.16 -22.41 -17.08
CA PRO A 130 18.92 -22.07 -15.69
C PRO A 130 17.80 -22.96 -15.13
N PRO A 131 17.91 -23.41 -13.87
CA PRO A 131 16.94 -24.32 -13.29
C PRO A 131 15.52 -23.77 -13.40
N ALA A 132 14.57 -24.65 -13.73
CA ALA A 132 13.16 -24.29 -13.83
C ALA A 132 12.70 -23.58 -12.55
N LEU A 133 12.03 -22.43 -12.73
CA LEU A 133 11.54 -21.62 -11.62
C LEU A 133 10.42 -22.37 -10.89
N THR A 134 10.68 -22.80 -9.66
CA THR A 134 9.68 -23.46 -8.83
C THR A 134 9.05 -22.44 -7.90
N TRP A 135 7.78 -22.09 -8.10
CA TRP A 135 7.10 -21.03 -7.32
C TRP A 135 7.20 -21.24 -5.80
N ARG A 136 7.01 -22.48 -5.32
CA ARG A 136 7.05 -22.82 -3.89
C ARG A 136 8.43 -22.58 -3.26
N ARG A 137 9.51 -22.80 -4.02
CA ARG A 137 10.89 -22.67 -3.53
C ARG A 137 11.43 -21.26 -3.74
N ASP A 138 11.16 -20.67 -4.91
CA ASP A 138 11.89 -19.50 -5.38
C ASP A 138 11.10 -18.19 -5.15
N VAL A 139 9.77 -18.25 -5.02
CA VAL A 139 8.89 -17.07 -4.95
C VAL A 139 8.12 -16.99 -3.64
N LEU A 140 7.51 -18.10 -3.22
CA LEU A 140 6.67 -18.16 -2.02
C LEU A 140 7.40 -17.69 -0.73
N PRO A 141 8.68 -18.05 -0.47
CA PRO A 141 9.38 -17.63 0.74
C PRO A 141 9.53 -16.12 0.87
N LEU A 142 9.72 -15.42 -0.25
CA LEU A 142 9.80 -13.96 -0.25
C LEU A 142 8.40 -13.33 -0.12
N GLN A 143 7.40 -13.89 -0.83
CA GLN A 143 6.04 -13.36 -0.82
C GLN A 143 5.39 -13.38 0.56
N TRP A 144 5.51 -14.46 1.32
CA TRP A 144 4.88 -14.50 2.66
C TRP A 144 5.53 -13.50 3.63
N ARG A 145 6.85 -13.28 3.51
CA ARG A 145 7.57 -12.28 4.31
C ARG A 145 7.09 -10.88 3.98
N ILE A 146 6.98 -10.56 2.70
CA ILE A 146 6.41 -9.28 2.24
C ILE A 146 4.98 -9.14 2.75
N ALA A 147 4.14 -10.18 2.61
CA ALA A 147 2.76 -10.15 3.07
C ALA A 147 2.67 -9.85 4.58
N LEU A 148 3.51 -10.50 5.40
CA LEU A 148 3.53 -10.28 6.83
C LEU A 148 3.98 -8.84 7.18
N SER A 149 4.99 -8.30 6.49
CA SER A 149 5.36 -6.88 6.61
C SER A 149 4.22 -5.92 6.23
N TRP A 150 3.45 -6.24 5.19
CA TRP A 150 2.28 -5.43 4.79
C TRP A 150 1.15 -5.50 5.81
N VAL A 151 0.89 -6.67 6.39
CA VAL A 151 -0.08 -6.83 7.49
C VAL A 151 0.33 -5.97 8.69
N SER A 152 1.62 -5.97 9.05
CA SER A 152 2.15 -5.08 10.09
C SER A 152 1.88 -3.60 9.76
N GLY A 153 2.16 -3.17 8.52
CA GLY A 153 1.86 -1.81 8.06
C GLY A 153 0.38 -1.44 8.15
N TYR A 154 -0.52 -2.36 7.80
CA TYR A 154 -1.96 -2.15 7.90
C TYR A 154 -2.39 -1.85 9.35
N PHE A 155 -1.91 -2.64 10.32
CA PHE A 155 -2.22 -2.41 11.72
C PHE A 155 -1.67 -1.09 12.24
N ILE A 156 -0.45 -0.70 11.83
CA ILE A 156 0.13 0.60 12.20
C ILE A 156 -0.82 1.75 11.82
N PHE A 157 -1.30 1.79 10.58
CA PHE A 157 -2.11 2.92 10.10
C PHE A 157 -3.58 2.87 10.53
N GLN A 158 -4.15 1.67 10.69
CA GLN A 158 -5.59 1.53 10.99
C GLN A 158 -5.93 1.53 12.48
N THR A 159 -4.93 1.45 13.36
CA THR A 159 -5.14 1.44 14.82
C THR A 159 -5.60 2.81 15.35
N PHE A 160 -5.16 3.92 14.74
CA PHE A 160 -5.46 5.25 15.27
C PHE A 160 -6.96 5.55 15.39
N THR A 161 -7.71 5.36 14.30
CA THR A 161 -9.11 5.80 14.24
C THR A 161 -10.00 5.09 15.27
N PRO A 162 -9.97 3.75 15.44
CA PRO A 162 -10.78 3.06 16.45
C PRO A 162 -10.44 3.47 17.89
N PHE A 163 -9.15 3.58 18.23
CA PHE A 163 -8.73 3.93 19.59
C PHE A 163 -9.08 5.38 19.94
N LEU A 164 -8.86 6.33 19.01
CA LEU A 164 -9.30 7.71 19.21
C LEU A 164 -10.82 7.83 19.31
N PHE A 165 -11.56 7.05 18.53
CA PHE A 165 -13.02 7.06 18.59
C PHE A 165 -13.51 6.60 19.96
N ALA A 166 -12.92 5.53 20.50
CA ALA A 166 -13.29 4.96 21.80
C ALA A 166 -12.94 5.88 22.98
N HIS A 167 -11.77 6.54 22.96
CA HIS A 167 -11.27 7.29 24.12
C HIS A 167 -11.44 8.81 24.03
N GLN A 168 -11.43 9.37 22.81
CA GLN A 168 -11.42 10.83 22.56
C GLN A 168 -12.63 11.30 21.75
N GLY A 169 -13.51 10.38 21.35
CA GLY A 169 -14.77 10.66 20.66
C GLY A 169 -14.65 10.85 19.15
N ALA A 170 -15.83 10.98 18.51
CA ALA A 170 -15.96 10.97 17.05
C ALA A 170 -15.26 12.13 16.35
N VAL A 171 -15.24 13.32 16.96
CA VAL A 171 -14.63 14.52 16.36
C VAL A 171 -13.11 14.37 16.26
N ALA A 172 -12.46 13.94 17.35
CA ALA A 172 -11.01 13.70 17.35
C ALA A 172 -10.63 12.60 16.36
N ALA A 173 -11.37 11.49 16.34
CA ALA A 173 -11.15 10.39 15.40
C ALA A 173 -11.34 10.81 13.93
N GLY A 174 -12.36 11.62 13.64
CA GLY A 174 -12.61 12.14 12.29
C GLY A 174 -11.50 13.05 11.79
N ARG A 175 -11.03 13.98 12.63
CA ARG A 175 -9.89 14.87 12.32
C ARG A 175 -8.61 14.09 12.07
N ALA A 176 -8.31 13.11 12.94
CA ALA A 176 -7.18 12.19 12.79
C ALA A 176 -7.26 11.37 11.50
N GLY A 177 -8.44 10.81 11.19
CA GLY A 177 -8.67 10.04 9.97
C GLY A 177 -8.45 10.87 8.71
N LEU A 178 -8.90 12.13 8.69
CA LEU A 178 -8.64 13.06 7.59
C LEU A 178 -7.13 13.33 7.41
N ALA A 179 -6.42 13.60 8.51
CA ALA A 179 -4.98 13.84 8.48
C ALA A 179 -4.21 12.61 7.98
N LEU A 180 -4.52 11.42 8.50
CA LEU A 180 -3.93 10.14 8.04
C LEU A 180 -4.25 9.88 6.56
N GLY A 181 -5.47 10.14 6.11
CA GLY A 181 -5.86 10.02 4.71
C GLY A 181 -5.05 10.93 3.79
N ALA A 182 -4.87 12.20 4.19
CA ALA A 182 -4.04 13.14 3.43
C ALA A 182 -2.57 12.71 3.39
N CYS A 183 -1.99 12.34 4.53
CA CYS A 183 -0.61 11.87 4.62
C CYS A 183 -0.35 10.60 3.81
N THR A 184 -1.27 9.62 3.85
CA THR A 184 -1.14 8.37 3.08
C THR A 184 -1.29 8.62 1.57
N ALA A 185 -2.14 9.56 1.15
CA ALA A 185 -2.23 9.97 -0.24
C ALA A 185 -0.92 10.62 -0.73
N ILE A 186 -0.35 11.53 0.06
CA ILE A 186 0.94 12.17 -0.24
C ILE A 186 2.05 11.11 -0.31
N LEU A 187 2.10 10.18 0.66
CA LEU A 187 3.06 9.07 0.67
C LEU A 187 2.93 8.19 -0.57
N GLY A 188 1.69 7.87 -0.98
CA GLY A 188 1.42 7.08 -2.18
C GLY A 188 1.96 7.74 -3.45
N LEU A 189 1.77 9.06 -3.58
CA LEU A 189 2.34 9.84 -4.68
C LEU A 189 3.87 9.88 -4.61
N GLY A 190 4.44 10.14 -3.43
CA GLY A 190 5.90 10.12 -3.20
C GLY A 190 6.53 8.78 -3.58
N MET A 191 5.90 7.67 -3.25
CA MET A 191 6.38 6.32 -3.55
C MET A 191 6.16 5.88 -5.00
N SER A 192 5.36 6.61 -5.78
CA SER A 192 5.03 6.24 -7.17
C SER A 192 6.27 6.14 -8.06
N TRP A 193 7.23 7.07 -7.93
CA TRP A 193 8.49 7.02 -8.67
C TRP A 193 9.35 5.82 -8.28
N VAL A 194 9.44 5.52 -6.98
CA VAL A 194 10.19 4.35 -6.48
C VAL A 194 9.63 3.07 -7.08
N ASN A 195 8.32 2.88 -6.99
CA ASN A 195 7.62 1.71 -7.52
C ASN A 195 7.83 1.57 -9.04
N ALA A 196 7.71 2.66 -9.80
CA ALA A 196 7.90 2.64 -11.26
C ALA A 196 9.32 2.26 -11.68
N THR A 197 10.32 2.55 -10.83
CA THR A 197 11.73 2.19 -11.09
C THR A 197 12.16 0.83 -10.55
N SER A 198 11.30 0.14 -9.79
CA SER A 198 11.60 -1.18 -9.22
C SER A 198 12.07 -2.21 -10.27
N PRO A 199 11.42 -2.36 -11.44
CA PRO A 199 11.89 -3.30 -12.48
C PRO A 199 13.29 -2.95 -13.02
N ARG A 200 13.59 -1.65 -13.18
CA ARG A 200 14.90 -1.18 -13.64
C ARG A 200 16.00 -1.44 -12.62
N MET A 201 15.71 -1.24 -11.33
CA MET A 201 16.64 -1.56 -10.24
C MET A 201 16.92 -3.06 -10.20
N SER A 202 15.88 -3.90 -10.27
CA SER A 202 16.03 -5.37 -10.34
C SER A 202 16.85 -5.82 -11.56
N ALA A 203 16.66 -5.17 -12.72
CA ALA A 203 17.44 -5.47 -13.92
C ALA A 203 18.92 -5.04 -13.80
N ALA A 204 19.21 -3.91 -13.16
CA ALA A 204 20.58 -3.48 -12.90
C ALA A 204 21.31 -4.44 -11.94
N ILE A 205 20.63 -4.91 -10.89
CA ILE A 205 21.14 -5.94 -9.98
C ILE A 205 21.45 -7.24 -10.74
N ALA A 206 20.55 -7.68 -11.62
CA ALA A 206 20.76 -8.88 -12.42
C ALA A 206 21.96 -8.79 -13.38
N ARG A 207 22.30 -7.59 -13.86
CA ARG A 207 23.49 -7.32 -14.69
C ARG A 207 24.78 -7.11 -13.89
N GLY A 208 24.70 -7.03 -12.56
CA GLY A 208 25.84 -6.65 -11.71
C GLY A 208 26.24 -5.17 -11.82
N ASP A 209 25.42 -4.33 -12.46
CA ASP A 209 25.72 -2.91 -12.67
C ASP A 209 25.31 -2.08 -11.45
N ARG A 210 26.22 -2.03 -10.47
CA ARG A 210 26.02 -1.27 -9.23
C ARG A 210 26.00 0.24 -9.44
N THR A 211 26.69 0.75 -10.44
CA THR A 211 26.75 2.20 -10.70
C THR A 211 25.39 2.70 -11.14
N GLU A 212 24.77 2.02 -12.13
CA GLU A 212 23.41 2.35 -12.57
C GLU A 212 22.40 2.14 -11.45
N LEU A 213 22.52 1.07 -10.66
CA LEU A 213 21.63 0.83 -9.51
C LEU A 213 21.67 1.99 -8.50
N LYS A 214 22.86 2.43 -8.09
CA LYS A 214 23.04 3.53 -7.13
C LYS A 214 22.56 4.87 -7.70
N HIS A 215 22.75 5.08 -9.00
CA HIS A 215 22.29 6.29 -9.70
C HIS A 215 20.77 6.36 -9.79
N ILE A 216 20.12 5.27 -10.21
CA ILE A 216 18.64 5.17 -10.24
C ILE A 216 18.08 5.42 -8.84
N TYR A 217 18.58 4.70 -7.84
CA TYR A 217 18.04 4.76 -6.49
C TYR A 217 18.20 6.15 -5.86
N SER A 218 19.40 6.74 -5.89
CA SER A 218 19.65 8.04 -5.27
C SER A 218 18.81 9.16 -5.88
N ARG A 219 18.72 9.18 -7.22
CA ARG A 219 17.89 10.15 -7.95
C ARG A 219 16.41 10.03 -7.58
N VAL A 220 15.89 8.81 -7.50
CA VAL A 220 14.47 8.59 -7.19
C VAL A 220 14.18 8.85 -5.71
N LEU A 221 15.09 8.49 -4.80
CA LEU A 221 14.97 8.76 -3.37
C LEU A 221 14.87 10.28 -3.11
N VAL A 222 15.77 11.08 -3.67
CA VAL A 222 15.76 12.55 -3.48
C VAL A 222 14.49 13.17 -4.05
N ARG A 223 14.04 12.72 -5.23
CA ARG A 223 12.78 13.21 -5.83
C ARG A 223 11.56 12.86 -4.97
N SER A 224 11.50 11.64 -4.48
CA SER A 224 10.38 11.14 -3.67
C SER A 224 10.32 11.87 -2.32
N LEU A 225 11.46 12.04 -1.65
CA LEU A 225 11.55 12.78 -0.39
C LEU A 225 11.30 14.27 -0.58
N GLY A 226 11.87 14.89 -1.60
CA GLY A 226 11.66 16.31 -1.90
C GLY A 226 10.20 16.63 -2.21
N PHE A 227 9.55 15.82 -3.04
CA PHE A 227 8.12 15.95 -3.31
C PHE A 227 7.29 15.76 -2.03
N THR A 228 7.55 14.70 -1.27
CA THR A 228 6.80 14.40 -0.04
C THR A 228 6.95 15.52 0.98
N ALA A 229 8.17 16.02 1.21
CA ALA A 229 8.44 17.12 2.12
C ALA A 229 7.73 18.41 1.67
N LEU A 230 7.80 18.76 0.39
CA LEU A 230 7.11 19.93 -0.15
C LEU A 230 5.60 19.83 -0.01
N ALA A 231 5.01 18.68 -0.38
CA ALA A 231 3.57 18.46 -0.29
C ALA A 231 3.07 18.52 1.16
N LEU A 232 3.84 17.97 2.11
CA LEU A 232 3.53 18.06 3.54
C LEU A 232 3.67 19.49 4.07
N ALA A 233 4.71 20.22 3.69
CA ALA A 233 4.90 21.61 4.08
C ALA A 233 3.74 22.49 3.57
N LEU A 234 3.29 22.27 2.34
CA LEU A 234 2.11 22.95 1.77
C LEU A 234 0.84 22.59 2.52
N LEU A 235 0.61 21.30 2.84
CA LEU A 235 -0.56 20.85 3.60
C LEU A 235 -0.60 21.48 5.00
N ILE A 236 0.52 21.44 5.73
CA ILE A 236 0.63 22.00 7.08
C ILE A 236 0.48 23.52 7.04
N GLY A 237 1.16 24.19 6.10
CA GLY A 237 1.07 25.64 5.93
C GLY A 237 -0.35 26.10 5.60
N ALA A 238 -1.03 25.41 4.68
CA ALA A 238 -2.42 25.70 4.33
C ALA A 238 -3.38 25.47 5.51
N ALA A 239 -3.16 24.40 6.30
CA ALA A 239 -3.97 24.13 7.49
C ALA A 239 -3.83 25.22 8.55
N VAL A 240 -2.59 25.64 8.87
CA VAL A 240 -2.33 26.69 9.87
C VAL A 240 -2.86 28.05 9.39
N ALA A 241 -2.60 28.41 8.13
CA ALA A 241 -3.11 29.66 7.56
C ALA A 241 -4.65 29.71 7.56
N GLY A 242 -5.31 28.61 7.20
CA GLY A 242 -6.77 28.50 7.23
C GLY A 242 -7.34 28.62 8.65
N GLN A 243 -6.65 28.08 9.66
CA GLN A 243 -7.05 28.22 11.06
C GLN A 243 -6.92 29.67 11.55
N HIS A 244 -5.82 30.36 11.20
CA HIS A 244 -5.64 31.77 11.54
C HIS A 244 -6.64 32.69 10.83
N ALA A 245 -7.03 32.34 9.59
CA ALA A 245 -8.05 33.07 8.84
C ALA A 245 -9.49 32.80 9.30
N GLY A 246 -9.70 31.95 10.32
CA GLY A 246 -11.03 31.62 10.84
C GLY A 246 -11.90 30.84 9.83
N MET A 247 -11.29 30.13 8.88
CA MET A 247 -12.05 29.36 7.90
C MET A 247 -12.70 28.15 8.58
N ARG A 248 -14.03 28.06 8.53
CA ARG A 248 -14.81 26.92 9.09
C ARG A 248 -14.34 25.54 8.63
N PHE A 249 -13.73 25.43 7.45
CA PHE A 249 -13.17 24.16 6.97
C PHE A 249 -11.87 23.80 7.68
N ALA A 250 -11.06 24.78 8.06
CA ALA A 250 -9.78 24.56 8.73
C ALA A 250 -9.94 24.04 10.16
N GLU A 251 -11.08 24.33 10.81
CA GLU A 251 -11.47 23.73 12.09
C GLU A 251 -11.76 22.22 12.00
N ARG A 252 -11.95 21.68 10.79
CA ARG A 252 -12.13 20.24 10.56
C ARG A 252 -10.81 19.50 10.35
N ILE A 253 -9.71 20.25 10.22
CA ILE A 253 -8.37 19.68 10.09
C ILE A 253 -7.86 19.35 11.50
N ALA A 254 -6.99 18.33 11.60
CA ALA A 254 -6.30 18.03 12.85
C ALA A 254 -5.48 19.22 13.35
N ASP A 255 -5.17 19.22 14.64
CA ASP A 255 -4.36 20.26 15.25
C ASP A 255 -2.93 20.30 14.64
N PRO A 256 -2.25 21.46 14.68
CA PRO A 256 -0.93 21.61 14.08
C PRO A 256 0.12 20.64 14.60
N ILE A 257 0.04 20.22 15.87
CA ILE A 257 0.98 19.27 16.47
C ILE A 257 0.80 17.90 15.83
N THR A 258 -0.45 17.41 15.78
CA THR A 258 -0.80 16.15 15.11
C THR A 258 -0.36 16.13 13.65
N LEU A 259 -0.64 17.21 12.90
CA LEU A 259 -0.21 17.31 11.50
C LEU A 259 1.31 17.30 11.35
N THR A 260 2.04 17.97 12.23
CA THR A 260 3.51 18.03 12.16
C THR A 260 4.10 16.66 12.50
N CYS A 261 3.62 15.99 13.55
CA CYS A 261 4.04 14.63 13.91
C CYS A 261 3.76 13.64 12.77
N LEU A 262 2.55 13.68 12.19
CA LEU A 262 2.21 12.84 11.04
C LEU A 262 3.05 13.17 9.81
N GLY A 263 3.33 14.44 9.55
CA GLY A 263 4.18 14.88 8.44
C GLY A 263 5.60 14.33 8.56
N LEU A 264 6.25 14.52 9.71
CA LEU A 264 7.59 13.97 9.97
C LEU A 264 7.61 12.45 9.82
N THR A 265 6.58 11.78 10.36
CA THR A 265 6.44 10.34 10.27
C THR A 265 6.23 9.88 8.82
N THR A 266 5.46 10.62 8.04
CA THR A 266 5.20 10.33 6.62
C THR A 266 6.47 10.46 5.80
N LEU A 267 7.29 11.48 6.07
CA LEU A 267 8.58 11.66 5.42
C LEU A 267 9.54 10.50 5.75
N ALA A 268 9.60 10.08 7.03
CA ALA A 268 10.38 8.93 7.45
C ALA A 268 9.88 7.63 6.80
N ASN A 269 8.56 7.42 6.73
CA ASN A 269 7.95 6.27 6.05
C ASN A 269 8.25 6.25 4.54
N CYS A 270 8.34 7.42 3.89
CA CYS A 270 8.78 7.50 2.50
C CYS A 270 10.22 6.99 2.34
N ALA A 271 11.13 7.37 3.23
CA ALA A 271 12.50 6.87 3.22
C ALA A 271 12.56 5.36 3.50
N ILE A 272 11.85 4.89 4.54
CA ILE A 272 11.78 3.47 4.93
C ILE A 272 11.20 2.63 3.79
N GLY A 273 10.11 3.09 3.18
CA GLY A 273 9.50 2.42 2.03
C GLY A 273 10.44 2.33 0.84
N ALA A 274 11.18 3.39 0.54
CA ALA A 274 12.17 3.38 -0.55
C ALA A 274 13.31 2.39 -0.27
N MET A 275 13.84 2.37 0.95
CA MET A 275 14.85 1.38 1.37
C MET A 275 14.30 -0.05 1.27
N ALA A 276 13.06 -0.28 1.71
CA ALA A 276 12.40 -1.58 1.62
C ALA A 276 12.31 -2.08 0.17
N ILE A 277 11.90 -1.23 -0.77
CA ILE A 277 11.86 -1.60 -2.20
C ILE A 277 13.26 -1.92 -2.71
N PHE A 278 14.28 -1.14 -2.36
CA PHE A 278 15.65 -1.40 -2.77
C PHE A 278 16.15 -2.78 -2.32
N MET A 279 15.88 -3.18 -1.08
CA MET A 279 16.24 -4.51 -0.57
C MET A 279 15.42 -5.62 -1.23
N ARG A 280 14.12 -5.39 -1.49
CA ARG A 280 13.26 -6.32 -2.24
C ARG A 280 13.73 -6.56 -3.66
N CYS A 281 14.32 -5.57 -4.32
CA CYS A 281 14.95 -5.75 -5.64
C CYS A 281 16.12 -6.74 -5.60
N HIS A 282 16.74 -6.97 -4.43
CA HIS A 282 17.74 -8.03 -4.20
C HIS A 282 17.11 -9.38 -3.83
N LYS A 283 15.77 -9.52 -3.90
CA LYS A 283 15.00 -10.70 -3.50
C LYS A 283 15.12 -11.06 -2.02
N GLU A 284 15.41 -10.08 -1.17
CA GLU A 284 15.52 -10.24 0.28
C GLU A 284 14.49 -9.35 1.00
N GLU A 285 13.89 -9.82 2.10
CA GLU A 285 12.98 -9.04 2.96
C GLU A 285 13.55 -8.91 4.38
N PRO A 286 14.63 -8.14 4.58
CA PRO A 286 15.23 -7.95 5.91
C PRO A 286 14.39 -7.04 6.83
N MET A 287 13.44 -6.29 6.26
CA MET A 287 12.56 -5.37 6.98
C MET A 287 11.41 -6.06 7.72
N LEU A 288 11.30 -7.39 7.64
CA LEU A 288 10.25 -8.16 8.31
C LEU A 288 10.23 -7.94 9.83
N VAL A 289 11.37 -8.21 10.48
CA VAL A 289 11.49 -8.07 11.95
C VAL A 289 11.25 -6.63 12.39
N PRO A 290 11.90 -5.60 11.78
CA PRO A 290 11.55 -4.21 12.05
C PRO A 290 10.06 -3.93 11.91
N SER A 291 9.40 -4.41 10.85
CA SER A 291 7.97 -4.14 10.62
C SER A 291 7.07 -4.70 11.73
N VAL A 292 7.32 -5.93 12.17
CA VAL A 292 6.53 -6.56 13.25
C VAL A 292 6.75 -5.85 14.58
N VAL A 293 8.01 -5.56 14.93
CA VAL A 293 8.34 -4.84 16.17
C VAL A 293 7.71 -3.45 16.16
N MET A 294 7.79 -2.74 15.03
CA MET A 294 7.18 -1.43 14.87
C MET A 294 5.65 -1.46 14.96
N ALA A 295 5.00 -2.51 14.45
CA ALA A 295 3.56 -2.67 14.59
C ALA A 295 3.15 -2.88 16.05
N LEU A 296 3.88 -3.70 16.80
CA LEU A 296 3.61 -3.92 18.23
C LEU A 296 3.86 -2.65 19.04
N LEU A 297 4.99 -1.97 18.82
CA LEU A 297 5.31 -0.71 19.51
C LEU A 297 4.31 0.41 19.18
N THR A 298 3.88 0.51 17.93
CA THR A 298 2.85 1.48 17.54
C THR A 298 1.52 1.14 18.18
N LEU A 299 1.11 -0.13 18.17
CA LEU A 299 -0.13 -0.57 18.77
C LEU A 299 -0.19 -0.25 20.27
N THR A 300 0.88 -0.54 21.01
CA THR A 300 0.96 -0.23 22.45
C THR A 300 1.03 1.27 22.71
N SER A 301 1.77 2.01 21.89
CA SER A 301 1.90 3.47 22.00
C SER A 301 0.59 4.19 21.71
N VAL A 302 -0.14 3.75 20.69
CA VAL A 302 -1.44 4.35 20.31
C VAL A 302 -2.51 3.98 21.31
N SER A 303 -2.57 2.72 21.75
CA SER A 303 -3.57 2.30 22.75
C SER A 303 -3.41 3.07 24.05
N TRP A 304 -2.19 3.13 24.60
CA TRP A 304 -1.92 3.90 25.82
C TRP A 304 -2.04 5.40 25.59
N GLY A 305 -1.46 5.94 24.51
CA GLY A 305 -1.48 7.37 24.23
C GLY A 305 -2.90 7.91 24.10
N SER A 306 -3.79 7.12 23.51
CA SER A 306 -5.17 7.54 23.24
C SER A 306 -6.03 7.68 24.49
N THR A 307 -5.65 7.08 25.63
CA THR A 307 -6.38 7.25 26.89
C THR A 307 -6.05 8.57 27.58
N VAL A 308 -4.89 9.16 27.30
CA VAL A 308 -4.42 10.40 27.93
C VAL A 308 -4.97 11.63 27.19
N ASN A 309 -4.69 11.75 25.89
CA ASN A 309 -5.19 12.83 25.05
C ASN A 309 -5.15 12.46 23.56
N ALA A 310 -5.75 13.28 22.70
CA ALA A 310 -5.83 13.02 21.26
C ALA A 310 -4.49 13.17 20.50
N GLN A 311 -3.51 13.90 21.05
CA GLN A 311 -2.25 14.22 20.37
C GLN A 311 -1.15 13.19 20.65
N LEU A 312 -1.14 12.63 21.86
CA LEU A 312 -0.09 11.74 22.36
C LEU A 312 0.14 10.49 21.48
N PRO A 313 -0.89 9.82 20.90
CA PRO A 313 -0.69 8.74 19.95
C PRO A 313 0.22 9.10 18.77
N PHE A 314 0.06 10.31 18.23
CA PHE A 314 0.84 10.78 17.08
C PHE A 314 2.25 11.18 17.47
N ILE A 315 2.42 11.79 18.65
CA ILE A 315 3.74 12.13 19.19
C ILE A 315 4.54 10.84 19.42
N LEU A 316 3.95 9.85 20.08
CA LEU A 316 4.61 8.57 20.34
C LEU A 316 4.90 7.83 19.04
N TYR A 317 3.95 7.76 18.11
CA TYR A 317 4.19 7.15 16.80
C TYR A 317 5.32 7.82 16.02
N SER A 318 5.39 9.15 16.06
CA SER A 318 6.48 9.92 15.46
C SER A 318 7.81 9.63 16.15
N ALA A 319 7.84 9.55 17.48
CA ALA A 319 9.04 9.23 18.23
C ALA A 319 9.54 7.81 17.92
N VAL A 320 8.66 6.80 17.93
CA VAL A 320 9.02 5.41 17.60
C VAL A 320 9.50 5.33 16.14
N THR A 321 8.85 6.02 15.21
CA THR A 321 9.27 5.97 13.79
C THR A 321 10.63 6.65 13.56
N LEU A 322 10.84 7.84 14.12
CA LEU A 322 12.07 8.63 13.91
C LEU A 322 13.26 8.09 14.70
N CYS A 323 13.05 7.65 15.94
CA CYS A 323 14.14 7.23 16.82
C CYS A 323 14.47 5.73 16.70
N ILE A 324 13.51 4.89 16.28
CA ILE A 324 13.70 3.44 16.23
C ILE A 324 13.61 2.94 14.78
N ALA A 325 12.50 3.16 14.09
CA ALA A 325 12.27 2.57 12.77
C ALA A 325 13.27 3.06 11.73
N LEU A 326 13.46 4.38 11.66
CA LEU A 326 14.31 5.01 10.65
C LEU A 326 15.80 4.65 10.84
N PRO A 327 16.41 4.77 12.03
CA PRO A 327 17.81 4.39 12.23
C PRO A 327 18.04 2.90 12.02
N TRP A 328 17.13 2.04 12.47
CA TRP A 328 17.22 0.60 12.25
C TRP A 328 17.14 0.27 10.75
N SER A 329 16.24 0.93 10.02
CA SER A 329 16.11 0.74 8.58
C SER A 329 17.36 1.19 7.83
N ILE A 330 17.93 2.34 8.22
CA ILE A 330 19.20 2.85 7.67
C ILE A 330 20.35 1.88 7.96
N ALA A 331 20.46 1.36 9.18
CA ALA A 331 21.53 0.44 9.56
C ALA A 331 21.52 -0.84 8.71
N ILE A 332 20.34 -1.38 8.43
CA ILE A 332 20.18 -2.54 7.53
C ILE A 332 20.52 -2.12 6.09
N PHE A 333 19.96 -1.02 5.61
CA PHE A 333 20.18 -0.52 4.25
C PHE A 333 21.67 -0.26 3.94
N LEU A 334 22.42 0.32 4.89
CA LEU A 334 23.85 0.59 4.74
C LEU A 334 24.66 -0.68 4.47
N ARG A 335 24.23 -1.85 4.98
CA ARG A 335 24.88 -3.13 4.66
C ARG A 335 24.77 -3.43 3.16
N TYR A 336 23.58 -3.26 2.56
CA TYR A 336 23.39 -3.45 1.12
C TYR A 336 24.11 -2.40 0.29
N TRP A 337 24.13 -1.16 0.74
CA TRP A 337 24.81 -0.07 0.05
C TRP A 337 26.33 -0.25 -0.04
N ARG A 338 26.91 -0.88 0.99
CA ARG A 338 28.35 -1.11 1.16
C ARG A 338 28.84 -2.50 0.75
N ARG A 339 27.95 -3.45 0.37
CA ARG A 339 28.37 -4.79 -0.09
C ARG A 339 29.39 -4.66 -1.24
N PRO A 340 30.63 -5.21 -1.12
CA PRO A 340 31.58 -5.30 -2.24
C PRO A 340 31.05 -6.28 -3.31
N ASN A 341 31.63 -6.21 -4.53
CA ASN A 341 31.27 -7.10 -5.65
C ASN A 341 31.55 -8.56 -5.29
#